data_AF-A0A553GPC0-F1
#
_entry.id   AF-A0A553GPC0-F1
#
_cell.length_a   1.000
_cell.length_b   1.000
_cell.length_c   1.000
_cell.angle_alpha   90.00
_cell.angle_beta   90.00
_cell.angle_gamma   90.00
#
_symmetry.space_group_name_H-M   'P 1'
#
loop_
_entity.id
_entity.type
_entity.pdbx_description
1 polymer ?
#
loop_
_entity_poly.entity_id
_entity_poly.type
_entity_poly.pdbx_seq_one_letter_code
_entity_poly.pdbx_strand_id
1 'polypeptide(L)' 'MEIIIVLVVASLCVALVFLGLFIWAVKTGQYDDDYSPSVRILFDQQEEKRKSNNKIQNLSKTGKQAKA' A
#
# COMPACT_ATOMS: atom_id res chain seq x y z
N MET A 1 -47.18 19.94 0.05
CA MET A 1 -46.09 20.88 -0.28
C MET A 1 -44.96 20.80 0.74
N GLU A 2 -45.26 20.75 2.04
CA GLU A 2 -44.29 20.53 3.14
C GLU A 2 -43.34 19.32 2.95
N ILE A 3 -43.86 18.16 2.52
CA ILE A 3 -43.05 16.94 2.31
C ILE A 3 -41.92 17.17 1.30
N ILE A 4 -42.15 17.96 0.25
CA ILE A 4 -41.15 18.21 -0.80
C ILE A 4 -39.96 18.96 -0.20
N ILE A 5 -40.21 19.94 0.67
CA ILE A 5 -39.16 20.71 1.34
C ILE A 5 -38.32 19.79 2.24
N VAL A 6 -38.97 18.90 3.00
CA VAL A 6 -38.27 17.92 3.85
C VAL A 6 -37.40 16.98 3.02
N LEU A 7 -37.91 16.49 1.89
CA LEU A 7 -37.16 15.61 0.99
C LEU A 7 -35.95 16.30 0.34
N VAL A 8 -36.09 17.57 -0.02
CA VAL A 8 -34.98 18.36 -0.58
C VAL A 8 -33.87 18.54 0.45
N VAL A 9 -34.21 18.91 1.69
CA VAL A 9 -33.21 19.05 2.77
C VAL A 9 -32.57 17.70 3.08
N ALA A 10 -33.36 16.63 3.20
CA ALA A 10 -32.85 15.29 3.48
C ALA A 10 -31.87 14.81 2.39
N SER A 11 -32.22 14.97 1.10
CA SER A 11 -31.34 14.58 -0.01
C SER A 11 -30.06 15.41 -0.06
N LEU A 12 -30.14 16.72 0.23
CA LEU A 12 -28.96 17.57 0.33
C LEU A 12 -28.04 17.16 1.48
N CYS A 13 -28.60 16.84 2.65
CA CYS A 13 -27.83 16.33 3.79
C CYS A 13 -27.09 15.03 3.43
N VAL A 14 -27.77 14.08 2.80
CA VAL A 14 -27.15 12.83 2.35
C VAL A 14 -26.02 13.09 1.36
N ALA A 15 -26.23 13.99 0.40
CA ALA A 15 -25.21 14.36 -0.59
C ALA A 15 -23.97 14.99 0.07
N LEU A 16 -24.16 15.89 1.04
CA LEU A 16 -23.05 16.53 1.77
C LEU A 16 -22.28 15.52 2.65
N VAL A 17 -23.00 14.61 3.33
CA VAL A 17 -22.36 13.54 4.11
C VAL A 17 -21.53 12.63 3.21
N PHE A 18 -22.11 12.20 2.08
CA PHE A 18 -21.42 11.37 1.11
C PHE A 18 -20.17 12.07 0.54
N LEU A 19 -20.29 13.34 0.16
CA LEU A 19 -19.17 14.13 -0.33
C LEU A 19 -18.07 14.32 0.73
N GLY A 20 -18.45 14.57 1.98
CA GLY A 20 -17.51 14.70 3.10
C GLY A 20 -16.74 13.41 3.36
N LEU A 21 -17.44 12.27 3.39
CA LEU A 21 -16.82 10.95 3.51
C LEU A 21 -15.92 10.63 2.32
N PHE A 22 -16.35 10.97 1.10
CA PHE A 22 -15.55 10.78 -0.11
C PHE A 22 -14.24 11.55 -0.06
N ILE A 23 -14.28 12.85 0.28
CA ILE A 23 -13.07 13.66 0.42
C ILE A 23 -12.17 13.12 1.53
N TRP A 24 -12.75 12.71 2.66
CA TRP A 24 -11.99 12.11 3.75
C TRP A 24 -11.28 10.81 3.32
N ALA A 25 -11.98 9.91 2.65
CA ALA A 25 -11.42 8.65 2.14
C ALA A 25 -10.26 8.90 1.15
N VAL A 26 -10.44 9.84 0.21
CA VAL A 26 -9.40 10.23 -0.75
C VAL A 26 -8.16 10.80 -0.04
N LYS A 27 -8.37 11.64 0.98
CA LYS A 27 -7.26 12.24 1.75
C LYS A 27 -6.59 11.28 2.73
N THR A 28 -7.23 10.17 3.09
CA THR A 28 -6.71 9.19 4.06
C THR A 28 -5.70 8.23 3.44
N GLY A 29 -5.31 8.44 2.16
CA GLY A 29 -4.25 7.63 1.56
C GLY A 29 -4.72 6.23 1.18
N GLN A 30 -6.02 6.03 0.93
CA GLN A 30 -6.52 4.74 0.42
C GLN A 30 -5.92 4.36 -0.95
N TYR A 31 -5.27 5.33 -1.62
CA TYR A 31 -4.51 5.13 -2.86
C TYR A 31 -3.03 4.81 -2.62
N ASP A 32 -2.55 4.75 -1.38
CA ASP A 32 -1.11 4.51 -1.12
C ASP A 32 -0.67 3.06 -1.44
N ASP A 33 -1.60 2.16 -1.77
CA ASP A 33 -1.33 0.80 -2.27
C ASP A 33 -1.33 0.74 -3.81
N ASP A 34 -0.62 1.69 -4.45
CA ASP A 34 -0.42 1.73 -5.89
C ASP A 34 0.50 0.60 -6.40
N TYR A 35 1.22 -0.07 -5.49
CA TYR A 35 2.12 -1.18 -5.81
C TYR A 35 1.40 -2.51 -5.70
N SER A 36 0.78 -2.91 -6.80
CA SER A 36 0.10 -4.20 -6.95
C SER A 36 0.98 -5.37 -6.45
N PRO A 37 0.41 -6.34 -5.72
CA PRO A 37 1.12 -7.52 -5.22
C PRO A 37 1.94 -8.24 -6.31
N SER A 38 1.43 -8.25 -7.54
CA SER A 38 2.08 -8.86 -8.70
C SER A 38 3.45 -8.24 -9.02
N VAL A 39 3.60 -6.92 -8.83
CA VAL A 39 4.84 -6.20 -9.11
C VAL A 39 5.85 -6.43 -7.99
N ARG A 40 5.38 -6.39 -6.73
CA ARG A 40 6.19 -6.66 -5.55
C ARG A 40 6.82 -8.05 -5.59
N ILE A 41 6.05 -9.09 -5.92
CA ILE A 41 6.53 -10.48 -5.96
C ILE A 41 7.61 -10.69 -7.03
N LEU A 42 7.55 -9.98 -8.17
CA LEU A 42 8.55 -10.11 -9.24
C LEU A 42 9.93 -9.56 -8.84
N PHE A 43 9.95 -8.48 -8.06
CA PHE A 43 11.19 -7.82 -7.65
C PHE A 43 11.73 -8.33 -6.30
N ASP A 44 10.86 -8.74 -5.38
CA ASP A 44 11.24 -9.33 -4.08
C ASP A 44 12.06 -10.61 -4.25
N GLN A 45 11.69 -11.48 -5.20
CA GLN A 45 12.46 -12.71 -5.49
C GLN A 45 13.90 -12.41 -5.96
N GLN A 46 14.12 -11.25 -6.57
CA GLN A 46 15.43 -10.85 -7.08
C GLN A 46 16.32 -10.30 -5.96
N GLU A 47 15.73 -9.60 -4.98
CA GLU A 47 16.45 -9.16 -3.78
C GLU A 47 16.82 -10.32 -2.85
N GLU A 48 15.93 -11.28 -2.64
CA GLU A 48 16.21 -12.47 -1.82
C GLU A 48 17.36 -13.31 -2.40
N LYS A 49 17.38 -13.50 -3.73
CA LYS A 49 18.49 -14.18 -4.43
C LYS A 49 19.82 -13.43 -4.24
N ARG A 50 19.82 -12.10 -4.27
CA ARG A 50 21.05 -11.30 -4.04
C ARG A 50 21.55 -11.38 -2.60
N LYS A 51 20.65 -11.36 -1.61
CA LYS A 51 21.02 -11.51 -0.19
C LYS A 51 21.60 -12.90 0.11
N SER A 52 21.01 -13.95 -0.46
CA SER A 52 21.51 -15.32 -0.34
C SER A 52 22.92 -15.49 -0.93
N ASN A 53 23.15 -14.98 -2.15
CA ASN A 53 24.46 -15.06 -2.80
C ASN A 53 25.56 -14.30 -2.03
N ASN A 54 25.26 -13.11 -1.51
CA ASN A 54 26.21 -12.37 -0.67
C ASN A 54 26.52 -13.11 0.63
N LYS A 55 25.53 -13.77 1.24
CA LYS A 55 25.75 -14.57 2.47
C LYS A 55 26.71 -15.74 2.22
N ILE A 56 26.53 -16.48 1.13
CA ILE A 56 27.38 -17.61 0.74
C ILE A 56 28.81 -17.14 0.41
N GLN A 57 28.95 -16.01 -0.28
CA GLN A 57 30.28 -15.43 -0.58
C GLN A 57 31.02 -14.96 0.67
N ASN A 58 30.33 -14.37 1.65
CA ASN A 58 30.98 -13.95 2.89
C ASN A 58 31.38 -15.14 3.77
N LEU A 59 30.55 -16.18 3.83
CA LEU A 59 30.84 -17.38 4.62
C LEU A 59 32.06 -18.17 4.07
N SER A 60 32.22 -18.22 2.75
CA SER A 60 33.38 -18.85 2.12
C SER A 60 34.68 -18.04 2.28
N LYS A 61 34.60 -16.71 2.39
CA LYS A 61 35.75 -15.85 2.66
C LYS A 61 36.24 -15.97 4.10
N THR A 62 35.33 -16.04 5.08
CA THR A 62 35.69 -16.23 6.50
C THR A 62 36.36 -17.57 6.75
N GLY A 63 35.88 -18.66 6.12
CA GLY A 63 36.50 -19.98 6.24
C GLY A 63 37.91 -20.09 5.62
N LYS A 64 38.26 -19.19 4.70
CA LYS A 64 39.58 -19.14 4.05
C LYS A 64 40.58 -18.29 4.83
N GLN A 65 40.12 -17.28 5.57
CA GLN A 65 40.98 -16.45 6.44
C GLN A 65 41.34 -17.12 7.76
N ALA A 66 40.52 -18.05 8.27
CA ALA A 66 40.84 -18.81 9.48
C ALA A 66 41.82 -19.99 9.26
N LYS A 67 42.26 -20.22 8.01
CA LYS A 67 43.17 -21.31 7.62
C LYS A 67 44.58 -20.84 7.21
N ALA A 68 44.87 -19.54 7.33
CA ALA A 68 46.21 -18.97 7.19
C ALA A 68 46.72 -18.56 8.58
#